data_AF-A0A0R3TQ24-F1
#
_entry.id   AF-A0A0R3TQ24-F1
#
_cell.length_a   1.000
_cell.length_b   1.000
_cell.length_c   1.000
_cell.angle_alpha   90.00
_cell.angle_beta   90.00
_cell.angle_gamma   90.00
#
_symmetry.space_group_name_H-M   'P 1'
#
loop_
_entity.id
_entity.type
_entity.pdbx_description
1 polymer ?
#
loop_
_entity_poly.entity_id
_entity_poly.type
_entity_poly.pdbx_seq_one_letter_code
_entity_poly.pdbx_strand_id
1 'polypeptide(L)'
;LTIFSVCAISTNGAVEGGGVYFMLSRVLGPDFGGAVGVVFYFSQVFCAALYITAFVEWWSTSFFLNQHFHADCGLYYFPYSLLCLYFFRLALEVAVPRVNGLVYNQSDPNQTTVMVQFTGFNLTTLKENLFSNYTVDYVSRGQMNFVIVFAVLFSGVTGIMNGANMSGELKKPSVSIPRGTLAAVGTTLCVYIVMSVLSAASCSRFLLVENYAYMQSISFWPPLATVGVLAATLSASLGNLIGGSRVLEALAVDEIFVELRGGGSLKSDGIHGLLMS
;
A
#
# COMPACT_ATOMS: atom_id res chain seq x y z
N LEU A 1 -9.37 1.69 -16.43
CA LEU A 1 -10.43 0.91 -17.12
C LEU A 1 -11.37 0.22 -16.14
N THR A 2 -10.87 -0.65 -15.25
CA THR A 2 -11.68 -1.36 -14.24
C THR A 2 -12.59 -0.43 -13.42
N ILE A 3 -12.11 0.76 -13.07
CA ILE A 3 -12.89 1.76 -12.33
C ILE A 3 -14.11 2.23 -13.12
N PHE A 4 -13.98 2.45 -14.44
CA PHE A 4 -15.13 2.84 -15.27
C PHE A 4 -16.19 1.72 -15.31
N SER A 5 -15.76 0.45 -15.35
CA SER A 5 -16.67 -0.69 -15.23
C SER A 5 -17.39 -0.71 -13.89
N VAL A 6 -16.68 -0.51 -12.77
CA VAL A 6 -17.28 -0.43 -11.43
C VAL A 6 -18.23 0.76 -11.32
N CYS A 7 -17.89 1.91 -11.89
CA CYS A 7 -18.77 3.09 -11.93
C CYS A 7 -20.07 2.78 -12.71
N ALA A 8 -19.96 2.11 -13.86
CA ALA A 8 -21.13 1.70 -14.64
C ALA A 8 -22.01 0.71 -13.87
N ILE A 9 -21.42 -0.27 -13.18
CA ILE A 9 -22.13 -1.24 -12.34
C ILE A 9 -22.87 -0.52 -11.20
N SER A 10 -22.19 0.40 -10.50
CA SER A 10 -22.77 1.13 -9.37
C SER A 10 -23.89 2.10 -9.74
N THR A 11 -24.04 2.43 -11.03
CA THR A 11 -25.09 3.34 -11.54
C THR A 11 -26.28 2.61 -12.16
N ASN A 12 -26.17 1.30 -12.41
CA ASN A 12 -27.16 0.51 -13.15
C ASN A 12 -28.08 -0.35 -12.25
N GLY A 13 -28.07 -0.17 -10.93
CA GLY A 13 -28.91 -0.97 -10.02
C GLY A 13 -29.05 -0.40 -8.62
N ALA A 14 -29.95 -1.01 -7.83
CA ALA A 14 -30.07 -0.73 -6.40
C ALA A 14 -28.84 -1.26 -5.66
N VAL A 15 -27.91 -0.36 -5.34
CA VAL A 15 -26.74 -0.66 -4.50
C VAL A 15 -27.20 -0.73 -3.05
N GLU A 16 -27.33 -1.93 -2.51
CA GLU A 16 -27.69 -2.17 -1.10
C GLU A 16 -26.45 -2.47 -0.24
N GLY A 17 -26.69 -2.99 0.97
CA GLY A 17 -25.73 -3.16 2.07
C GLY A 17 -24.54 -4.08 1.83
N GLY A 18 -24.59 -4.98 0.85
CA GLY A 18 -23.67 -6.12 0.73
C GLY A 18 -22.31 -5.86 0.06
N GLY A 19 -21.89 -4.60 -0.07
CA GLY A 19 -20.57 -4.25 -0.61
C GLY A 19 -20.38 -4.59 -2.10
N VAL A 20 -19.12 -4.78 -2.51
CA VAL A 20 -18.74 -5.02 -3.92
C VAL A 20 -19.32 -6.32 -4.47
N TYR A 21 -19.28 -7.39 -3.67
CA TYR A 21 -19.81 -8.69 -4.09
C TYR A 21 -21.30 -8.59 -4.46
N PHE A 22 -22.10 -7.94 -3.62
CA PHE A 22 -23.54 -7.76 -3.87
C PHE A 22 -23.85 -6.92 -5.12
N MET A 23 -23.04 -5.88 -5.38
CA MET A 23 -23.16 -5.11 -6.62
C MET A 23 -22.83 -5.95 -7.85
N LEU A 24 -21.85 -6.86 -7.75
CA LEU A 24 -21.43 -7.72 -8.85
C LEU A 24 -22.40 -8.87 -9.11
N SER A 25 -22.86 -9.56 -8.07
CA SER A 25 -23.77 -10.71 -8.20
C SER A 25 -25.11 -10.33 -8.84
N ARG A 26 -25.60 -9.11 -8.58
CA ARG A 26 -26.84 -8.61 -9.20
C ARG A 26 -26.70 -8.17 -10.65
N VAL A 27 -25.52 -7.74 -11.09
CA VAL A 27 -25.31 -7.27 -12.48
C VAL A 27 -24.80 -8.39 -13.39
N LEU A 28 -23.98 -9.31 -12.86
CA LEU A 28 -23.34 -10.38 -13.63
C LEU A 28 -24.00 -11.76 -13.43
N GLY A 29 -24.91 -11.87 -12.47
CA GLY A 29 -25.53 -13.13 -12.07
C GLY A 29 -24.80 -13.80 -10.90
N PRO A 30 -25.48 -14.71 -10.18
CA PRO A 30 -24.97 -15.31 -8.95
C PRO A 30 -23.71 -16.17 -9.16
N ASP A 31 -23.62 -16.94 -10.25
CA ASP A 31 -22.47 -17.82 -10.52
C ASP A 31 -21.18 -17.03 -10.75
N PHE A 32 -21.25 -15.96 -11.55
CA PHE A 32 -20.12 -15.06 -11.79
C PHE A 32 -19.80 -14.22 -10.56
N GLY A 33 -20.82 -13.74 -9.85
CA GLY A 33 -20.65 -13.01 -8.59
C GLY A 33 -19.93 -13.84 -7.53
N GLY A 34 -20.32 -15.10 -7.36
CA GLY A 34 -19.72 -16.03 -6.39
C GLY A 34 -18.26 -16.32 -6.70
N ALA A 35 -17.94 -16.65 -7.96
CA ALA A 35 -16.56 -16.90 -8.38
C ALA A 35 -15.65 -15.68 -8.16
N VAL A 36 -16.10 -14.48 -8.56
CA VAL A 36 -15.35 -13.24 -8.36
C VAL A 36 -15.23 -12.89 -6.87
N GLY A 37 -16.30 -13.11 -6.10
CA GLY A 37 -16.31 -12.88 -4.65
C GLY A 37 -15.30 -13.74 -3.90
N VAL A 38 -15.18 -15.03 -4.22
CA VAL A 38 -14.20 -15.92 -3.58
C VAL A 38 -12.77 -15.49 -3.90
N VAL A 39 -12.47 -15.19 -5.18
CA VAL A 39 -11.15 -14.72 -5.58
C VAL A 39 -10.82 -13.39 -4.90
N PHE A 40 -11.80 -12.51 -4.79
CA PHE A 40 -11.65 -11.22 -4.12
C PHE A 40 -11.40 -11.39 -2.62
N TYR A 41 -12.11 -12.28 -1.94
CA TYR A 41 -11.89 -12.61 -0.53
C TYR A 41 -10.44 -13.07 -0.28
N PHE A 42 -9.97 -14.07 -1.02
CA PHE A 42 -8.58 -14.55 -0.87
C PHE A 42 -7.55 -13.46 -1.18
N SER A 43 -7.81 -12.63 -2.20
CA SER A 43 -6.95 -11.49 -2.53
C SER A 43 -6.83 -10.52 -1.35
N GLN A 44 -7.93 -10.19 -0.68
CA GLN A 44 -7.94 -9.30 0.49
C GLN A 44 -7.15 -9.90 1.67
N VAL A 45 -7.27 -11.21 1.91
CA VAL A 45 -6.52 -11.92 2.96
C VAL A 45 -5.01 -11.89 2.67
N PHE A 46 -4.59 -12.19 1.45
CA PHE A 46 -3.18 -12.11 1.06
C PHE A 46 -2.63 -10.68 1.13
N CYS A 47 -3.42 -9.69 0.72
CA CYS A 47 -3.01 -8.28 0.83
C CYS A 47 -2.87 -7.83 2.29
N ALA A 48 -3.78 -8.26 3.17
CA ALA A 48 -3.66 -7.99 4.61
C ALA A 48 -2.39 -8.62 5.20
N ALA A 49 -2.06 -9.86 4.82
CA ALA A 49 -0.82 -10.52 5.23
C ALA A 49 0.43 -9.74 4.77
N LEU A 50 0.47 -9.33 3.50
CA LEU A 50 1.58 -8.52 2.95
C LEU A 50 1.76 -7.20 3.72
N TYR A 51 0.68 -6.49 4.03
CA TYR A 51 0.76 -5.24 4.79
C TYR A 51 1.18 -5.45 6.25
N ILE A 52 0.79 -6.57 6.89
CA ILE A 52 1.26 -6.93 8.24
C ILE A 52 2.76 -7.26 8.21
N THR A 53 3.23 -8.01 7.23
CA THR A 53 4.67 -8.31 7.09
C THR A 53 5.47 -7.02 6.93
N ALA A 54 5.02 -6.10 6.08
CA ALA A 54 5.65 -4.79 5.94
C ALA A 54 5.63 -4.01 7.27
N PHE A 55 4.50 -3.99 7.99
CA PHE A 55 4.42 -3.35 9.31
C PHE A 55 5.46 -3.93 10.30
N VAL A 56 5.61 -5.26 10.36
CA VAL A 56 6.57 -5.92 11.26
C VAL A 56 8.02 -5.63 10.87
N GLU A 57 8.34 -5.60 9.57
CA GLU A 57 9.67 -5.24 9.06
C GLU A 57 10.05 -3.81 9.48
N TRP A 58 9.14 -2.85 9.26
CA TRP A 58 9.37 -1.45 9.63
C TRP A 58 9.38 -1.24 11.14
N TRP A 59 8.53 -1.95 11.89
CA TRP A 59 8.50 -1.91 13.35
C TRP A 59 9.82 -2.41 13.94
N SER A 60 10.28 -3.58 13.51
CA SER A 60 11.54 -4.17 14.00
C SER A 60 12.74 -3.28 13.67
N THR A 61 12.83 -2.78 12.44
CA THR A 61 13.94 -1.89 12.03
C THR A 61 13.96 -0.58 12.83
N SER A 62 12.79 -0.02 13.11
CA SER A 62 12.67 1.28 13.80
C SER A 62 12.81 1.18 15.32
N PHE A 63 12.31 0.10 15.93
CA PHE A 63 12.39 -0.11 17.38
C PHE A 63 13.82 -0.42 17.84
N PHE A 64 14.58 -1.20 17.06
CA PHE A 64 15.96 -1.55 17.40
C PHE A 64 16.97 -0.40 17.20
N LEU A 65 16.65 0.60 16.36
CA LEU A 65 17.49 1.81 16.20
C LEU A 65 17.19 2.92 17.23
N ASN A 66 16.14 2.76 18.06
CA ASN A 66 15.64 3.80 18.97
C ASN A 66 16.20 3.76 20.41
N GLN A 67 17.27 3.02 20.71
CA GLN A 67 17.91 3.12 22.03
C GLN A 67 18.59 4.47 22.31
N HIS A 68 18.56 5.44 21.37
CA HIS A 68 19.08 6.80 21.54
C HIS A 68 18.05 7.90 21.20
N PHE A 69 16.79 7.76 21.63
CA PHE A 69 15.88 8.91 21.67
C PHE A 69 16.06 9.69 22.97
N HIS A 70 16.94 10.69 22.95
CA HIS A 70 16.86 11.80 23.90
C HIS A 70 15.58 12.56 23.60
N ALA A 71 14.59 12.38 24.46
CA ALA A 71 13.33 13.08 24.43
C ALA A 71 13.54 14.51 24.95
N ASP A 72 14.06 15.41 24.13
CA ASP A 72 14.06 16.83 24.44
C ASP A 72 13.54 17.66 23.26
N CYS A 73 12.36 18.22 23.49
CA CYS A 73 11.91 19.53 23.06
C CYS A 73 11.71 19.79 21.55
N GLY A 74 10.44 19.86 21.13
CA GLY A 74 10.09 20.42 19.83
C GLY A 74 8.61 20.54 19.48
N LEU A 75 7.68 20.52 20.45
CA LEU A 75 6.24 20.56 20.19
C LEU A 75 5.67 21.95 19.84
N TYR A 76 6.50 22.99 19.66
CA TYR A 76 6.03 24.38 19.60
C TYR A 76 6.19 25.11 18.25
N TYR A 77 6.73 24.45 17.21
CA TYR A 77 6.87 25.07 15.87
C TYR A 77 6.15 24.28 14.76
N PHE A 78 5.05 23.61 15.11
CA PHE A 78 4.43 22.61 14.24
C PHE A 78 3.42 23.10 13.17
N PRO A 79 3.03 24.39 13.02
CA PRO A 79 2.08 24.69 11.94
C PRO A 79 2.37 25.95 11.09
N TYR A 80 3.59 26.19 10.57
CA TYR A 80 3.78 27.33 9.62
C TYR A 80 4.73 27.17 8.42
N SER A 81 5.31 26.01 8.09
CA SER A 81 6.32 25.98 7.00
C SER A 81 6.40 24.73 6.13
N LEU A 82 5.38 23.86 6.10
CA LEU A 82 5.57 22.49 5.61
C LEU A 82 5.14 22.17 4.16
N LEU A 83 4.79 23.15 3.31
CA LEU A 83 4.44 22.85 1.91
C LEU A 83 5.35 23.46 0.83
N CYS A 84 6.22 24.42 1.15
CA CYS A 84 7.01 25.14 0.13
C CYS A 84 8.54 24.98 0.22
N LEU A 85 9.08 24.27 1.22
CA LEU A 85 10.54 24.16 1.39
C LEU A 85 11.08 22.71 1.42
N TYR A 86 10.24 21.72 1.14
CA TYR A 86 10.64 20.30 1.16
C TYR A 86 11.54 19.90 -0.02
N PHE A 87 11.39 20.52 -1.19
CA PHE A 87 12.21 20.24 -2.39
C PHE A 87 13.52 21.04 -2.48
N PHE A 88 13.79 21.93 -1.53
CA PHE A 88 14.94 22.85 -1.54
C PHE A 88 15.95 22.57 -0.40
N ARG A 89 16.06 21.33 0.10
CA ARG A 89 17.22 20.99 0.94
C ARG A 89 18.48 20.89 0.08
N LEU A 90 19.53 21.57 0.52
CA LEU A 90 20.90 21.38 0.03
C LEU A 90 21.33 19.92 0.23
N ALA A 91 22.28 19.49 -0.59
CA ALA A 91 22.80 18.13 -0.63
C ALA A 91 23.05 17.54 0.77
N LEU A 92 22.57 16.32 0.99
CA LEU A 92 22.68 15.59 2.25
C LEU A 92 23.39 14.26 1.99
N GLU A 93 24.18 13.78 2.94
CA GLU A 93 24.74 12.44 2.87
C GLU A 93 23.83 11.44 3.58
N VAL A 94 23.44 10.38 2.86
CA VAL A 94 22.57 9.32 3.33
C VAL A 94 23.39 8.04 3.46
N ALA A 95 23.30 7.39 4.62
CA ALA A 95 23.98 6.12 4.86
C ALA A 95 23.28 4.97 4.12
N VAL A 96 24.06 4.13 3.44
CA VAL A 96 23.57 2.85 2.90
C VAL A 96 23.37 1.86 4.05
N PRO A 97 22.21 1.19 4.14
CA PRO A 97 21.92 0.28 5.25
C PRO A 97 22.86 -0.93 5.24
N ARG A 98 23.35 -1.32 6.41
CA ARG A 98 24.34 -2.40 6.56
C ARG A 98 23.82 -3.79 6.18
N VAL A 99 22.49 -3.95 6.04
CA VAL A 99 21.87 -5.17 5.51
C VAL A 99 22.25 -5.43 4.05
N ASN A 100 22.73 -4.40 3.35
CA ASN A 100 23.15 -4.50 1.97
C ASN A 100 24.51 -5.22 1.84
N GLY A 101 24.44 -6.54 1.62
CA GLY A 101 25.62 -7.38 1.41
C GLY A 101 26.22 -7.30 0.00
N LEU A 102 25.78 -6.38 -0.87
CA LEU A 102 26.46 -6.06 -2.14
C LEU A 102 27.50 -4.95 -1.94
N VAL A 103 27.18 -3.96 -1.10
CA VAL A 103 28.06 -2.83 -0.79
C VAL A 103 28.99 -3.16 0.40
N TYR A 104 28.48 -3.88 1.40
CA TYR A 104 29.27 -4.27 2.57
C TYR A 104 29.70 -5.73 2.48
N ASN A 105 30.98 -5.97 2.76
CA ASN A 105 31.45 -7.34 2.92
C ASN A 105 31.11 -7.82 4.33
N GLN A 106 30.18 -8.78 4.44
CA GLN A 106 29.72 -9.31 5.74
C GLN A 106 30.84 -9.94 6.58
N SER A 107 32.00 -10.25 5.99
CA SER A 107 33.16 -10.76 6.70
C SER A 107 34.00 -9.70 7.42
N ASP A 108 33.79 -8.40 7.15
CA ASP A 108 34.54 -7.32 7.81
C ASP A 108 33.63 -6.43 8.66
N PRO A 109 33.56 -6.65 9.99
CA PRO A 109 32.71 -5.87 10.89
C PRO A 109 33.17 -4.42 11.08
N ASN A 110 34.38 -4.06 10.62
CA ASN A 110 34.97 -2.73 10.80
C ASN A 110 34.81 -1.81 9.57
N GLN A 111 34.12 -2.27 8.52
CA GLN A 111 33.91 -1.45 7.32
C GLN A 111 33.12 -0.17 7.66
N THR A 112 33.65 0.99 7.26
CA THR A 112 32.99 2.28 7.43
C THR A 112 31.70 2.34 6.62
N THR A 113 30.66 2.99 7.16
CA THR A 113 29.39 3.15 6.47
C THR A 113 29.59 3.99 5.22
N VAL A 114 29.21 3.45 4.06
CA VAL A 114 29.25 4.17 2.79
C VAL A 114 28.16 5.22 2.80
N MET A 115 28.59 6.48 2.77
CA MET A 115 27.71 7.64 2.69
C MET A 115 27.54 8.01 1.22
N VAL A 116 26.28 8.12 0.78
CA VAL A 116 25.94 8.46 -0.61
C VAL A 116 25.27 9.82 -0.62
N GLN A 117 25.68 10.68 -1.55
CA GLN A 117 25.15 12.02 -1.66
C GLN A 117 23.76 12.02 -2.31
N PHE A 118 22.81 12.60 -1.57
CA PHE A 118 21.56 13.16 -2.07
C PHE A 118 21.89 14.54 -2.63
N THR A 119 21.69 14.73 -3.93
CA THR A 119 22.14 15.92 -4.66
C THR A 119 21.19 17.11 -4.56
N GLY A 120 19.98 16.89 -4.03
CA GLY A 120 18.87 17.83 -4.17
C GLY A 120 18.35 17.91 -5.61
N PHE A 121 17.40 18.79 -5.89
CA PHE A 121 16.78 18.91 -7.21
C PHE A 121 17.81 19.32 -8.26
N ASN A 122 18.20 18.37 -9.11
CA ASN A 122 19.16 18.60 -10.18
C ASN A 122 18.68 17.95 -11.49
N LEU A 123 18.81 18.68 -12.59
CA LEU A 123 18.46 18.16 -13.92
C LEU A 123 19.49 17.15 -14.44
N THR A 124 20.74 17.18 -13.97
CA THR A 124 21.76 16.22 -14.40
C THR A 124 21.46 14.83 -13.85
N THR A 125 21.13 14.73 -12.56
CA THR A 125 20.69 13.48 -11.92
C THR A 125 19.38 12.96 -12.51
N LEU A 126 18.43 13.86 -12.83
CA LEU A 126 17.21 13.47 -13.53
C LEU A 126 17.48 12.79 -14.88
N LYS A 127 18.43 13.33 -15.67
CA LYS A 127 18.81 12.75 -16.97
C LYS A 127 19.46 11.37 -16.81
N GLU A 128 20.27 11.18 -15.78
CA GLU A 128 20.92 9.90 -15.48
C GLU A 128 19.93 8.82 -15.05
N ASN A 129 18.84 9.21 -14.39
CA ASN A 129 17.79 8.30 -13.92
C ASN A 129 16.70 8.01 -14.96
N LEU A 130 16.72 8.66 -16.13
CA LEU A 130 15.65 8.55 -17.12
C LEU A 130 15.56 7.16 -17.77
N PHE A 131 16.70 6.47 -17.93
CA PHE A 131 16.77 5.18 -18.61
C PHE A 131 16.82 4.00 -17.64
N SER A 132 16.08 2.95 -18.01
CA SER A 132 16.09 1.67 -17.31
C SER A 132 17.47 1.06 -17.31
N ASN A 133 17.90 0.55 -16.16
CA ASN A 133 19.01 -0.38 -16.05
C ASN A 133 18.76 -1.18 -14.77
N TYR A 134 18.42 -2.45 -14.99
CA TYR A 134 17.99 -3.35 -13.94
C TYR A 134 19.21 -4.01 -13.32
N THR A 135 19.41 -3.77 -12.04
CA THR A 135 20.51 -4.30 -11.25
C THR A 135 20.05 -5.48 -10.41
N VAL A 136 21.00 -6.11 -9.73
CA VAL A 136 20.73 -7.18 -8.78
C VAL A 136 20.18 -6.56 -7.50
N ASP A 137 19.11 -7.14 -6.95
CA ASP A 137 18.58 -6.77 -5.63
C ASP A 137 19.53 -7.25 -4.53
N TYR A 138 19.87 -6.36 -3.59
CA TYR A 138 20.75 -6.69 -2.47
C TYR A 138 20.12 -7.63 -1.43
N VAL A 139 18.79 -7.75 -1.39
CA VAL A 139 18.06 -8.65 -0.48
C VAL A 139 17.88 -10.03 -1.11
N SER A 140 17.23 -10.10 -2.27
CA SER A 140 16.92 -11.38 -2.93
C SER A 140 18.08 -11.97 -3.72
N ARG A 141 19.17 -11.20 -3.96
CA ARG A 141 20.33 -11.55 -4.81
C ARG A 141 19.97 -11.94 -6.25
N GLY A 142 18.73 -11.71 -6.67
CA GLY A 142 18.24 -11.98 -8.01
C GLY A 142 18.41 -10.78 -8.92
N GLN A 143 18.61 -11.02 -10.22
CA GLN A 143 18.59 -9.95 -11.22
C GLN A 143 17.17 -9.44 -11.41
N MET A 144 16.98 -8.13 -11.28
CA MET A 144 15.68 -7.52 -11.49
C MET A 144 15.34 -7.47 -12.98
N ASN A 145 14.05 -7.56 -13.30
CA ASN A 145 13.50 -7.44 -14.64
C ASN A 145 12.24 -6.57 -14.59
N PHE A 146 11.81 -6.07 -15.76
CA PHE A 146 10.58 -5.26 -15.88
C PHE A 146 9.37 -5.92 -15.21
N VAL A 147 9.15 -7.22 -15.42
CA VAL A 147 8.00 -7.95 -14.89
C VAL A 147 7.98 -7.98 -13.36
N ILE A 148 9.15 -8.13 -12.74
CA ILE A 148 9.27 -8.18 -11.27
C ILE A 148 8.97 -6.79 -10.69
N VAL A 149 9.58 -5.75 -11.24
CA VAL A 149 9.35 -4.36 -10.79
C VAL A 149 7.88 -3.95 -11.01
N PHE A 150 7.29 -4.35 -12.14
CA PHE A 150 5.88 -4.11 -12.41
C PHE A 150 4.98 -4.84 -11.42
N ALA A 151 5.26 -6.10 -11.07
CA ALA A 151 4.45 -6.85 -10.11
C ALA A 151 4.44 -6.21 -8.72
N VAL A 152 5.61 -5.75 -8.25
CA VAL A 152 5.74 -5.03 -6.96
C VAL A 152 4.96 -3.71 -7.01
N LEU A 153 5.10 -2.93 -8.08
CA LEU A 153 4.37 -1.68 -8.25
C LEU A 153 2.85 -1.92 -8.35
N PHE A 154 2.43 -2.96 -9.07
CA PHE A 154 1.03 -3.30 -9.29
C PHE A 154 0.31 -3.59 -7.96
N SER A 155 0.96 -4.29 -7.03
CA SER A 155 0.45 -4.51 -5.68
C SER A 155 0.07 -3.19 -4.97
N GLY A 156 0.88 -2.14 -5.15
CA GLY A 156 0.63 -0.81 -4.58
C GLY A 156 -0.56 -0.04 -5.19
N VAL A 157 -0.98 -0.38 -6.42
CA VAL A 157 -2.09 0.30 -7.13
C VAL A 157 -3.42 -0.47 -6.97
N THR A 158 -3.39 -1.62 -6.29
CA THR A 158 -4.60 -2.38 -5.95
C THR A 158 -5.45 -1.66 -4.88
N GLY A 159 -6.60 -2.23 -4.53
CA GLY A 159 -7.46 -1.67 -3.46
C GLY A 159 -8.51 -0.65 -3.91
N ILE A 160 -8.69 -0.42 -5.22
CA ILE A 160 -9.74 0.47 -5.76
C ILE A 160 -11.17 0.08 -5.34
N MET A 161 -11.37 -1.18 -4.96
CA MET A 161 -12.65 -1.74 -4.55
C MET A 161 -12.94 -1.57 -3.05
N ASN A 162 -11.97 -1.16 -2.24
CA ASN A 162 -12.17 -0.96 -0.79
C ASN A 162 -13.22 0.12 -0.49
N GLY A 163 -13.27 1.19 -1.28
CA GLY A 163 -14.30 2.22 -1.15
C GLY A 163 -15.72 1.74 -1.48
N ALA A 164 -15.83 0.76 -2.38
CA ALA A 164 -17.11 0.16 -2.76
C ALA A 164 -17.55 -0.94 -1.79
N ASN A 165 -16.63 -1.53 -1.00
CA ASN A 165 -16.97 -2.50 0.06
C ASN A 165 -17.77 -1.87 1.21
N MET A 166 -17.74 -0.53 1.33
CA MET A 166 -18.51 0.24 2.31
C MET A 166 -19.79 0.85 1.71
N SER A 167 -20.28 0.31 0.59
CA SER A 167 -21.44 0.85 -0.13
C SER A 167 -22.72 0.94 0.72
N GLY A 168 -22.89 0.00 1.66
CA GLY A 168 -24.05 -0.08 2.55
C GLY A 168 -24.19 1.06 3.54
N GLU A 169 -23.12 1.79 3.82
CA GLU A 169 -23.10 2.91 4.77
C GLU A 169 -23.27 4.27 4.07
N LEU A 170 -23.35 4.27 2.74
CA LEU A 170 -23.46 5.50 1.96
C LEU A 170 -24.91 5.95 1.86
N LYS A 171 -25.16 7.25 2.13
CA LYS A 171 -26.49 7.87 1.93
C LYS A 171 -26.97 7.79 0.47
N LYS A 172 -26.04 7.85 -0.50
CA LYS A 172 -26.31 7.77 -1.95
C LYS A 172 -25.16 7.04 -2.68
N PRO A 173 -25.14 5.69 -2.64
CA PRO A 173 -24.01 4.91 -3.17
C PRO A 173 -23.77 5.11 -4.67
N SER A 174 -24.82 5.22 -5.47
CA SER A 174 -24.74 5.38 -6.94
C SER A 174 -24.04 6.66 -7.41
N VAL A 175 -23.93 7.67 -6.55
CA VAL A 175 -23.21 8.93 -6.86
C VAL A 175 -21.88 9.00 -6.12
N SER A 176 -21.84 8.54 -4.86
CA SER A 176 -20.64 8.62 -4.02
C SER A 176 -19.54 7.65 -4.47
N ILE A 177 -19.87 6.44 -4.92
CA ILE A 177 -18.88 5.45 -5.37
C ILE A 177 -18.12 5.96 -6.62
N PRO A 178 -18.80 6.36 -7.72
CA PRO A 178 -18.07 6.83 -8.90
C PRO A 178 -17.20 8.06 -8.64
N ARG A 179 -17.73 9.05 -7.92
CA ARG A 179 -17.00 10.29 -7.63
C ARG A 179 -15.81 10.03 -6.70
N GLY A 180 -16.02 9.22 -5.65
CA GLY A 180 -14.98 8.87 -4.68
C GLY A 180 -13.85 8.08 -5.32
N THR A 181 -14.17 6.98 -6.02
CA THR A 181 -13.15 6.11 -6.61
C THR A 181 -12.38 6.82 -7.73
N LEU A 182 -13.04 7.63 -8.58
CA LEU A 182 -12.35 8.36 -9.65
C LEU A 182 -11.45 9.47 -9.09
N ALA A 183 -11.92 10.23 -8.09
CA ALA A 183 -11.11 11.25 -7.44
C ALA A 183 -9.92 10.64 -6.68
N ALA A 184 -10.13 9.52 -5.98
CA ALA A 184 -9.06 8.80 -5.28
C ALA A 184 -7.96 8.34 -6.26
N VAL A 185 -8.35 7.71 -7.37
CA VAL A 185 -7.40 7.22 -8.37
C VAL A 185 -6.67 8.37 -9.08
N GLY A 186 -7.37 9.47 -9.40
CA GLY A 186 -6.72 10.65 -9.95
C GLY A 186 -5.70 11.25 -8.99
N THR A 187 -6.05 11.30 -7.69
CA THR A 187 -5.16 11.82 -6.64
C THR A 187 -3.94 10.93 -6.45
N THR A 188 -4.11 9.60 -6.33
CA THR A 188 -2.98 8.67 -6.15
C THR A 188 -2.07 8.63 -7.37
N LEU A 189 -2.64 8.67 -8.60
CA LEU A 189 -1.86 8.77 -9.82
C LEU A 189 -1.00 10.03 -9.85
N CYS A 190 -1.59 11.18 -9.50
CA CYS A 190 -0.87 12.45 -9.43
C CYS A 190 0.27 12.37 -8.40
N VAL A 191 -0.01 11.89 -7.19
CA VAL A 191 1.00 11.72 -6.13
C VAL A 191 2.13 10.79 -6.58
N TYR A 192 1.82 9.65 -7.22
CA TYR A 192 2.86 8.73 -7.70
C TYR A 192 3.74 9.32 -8.79
N ILE A 193 3.16 10.06 -9.76
CA ILE A 193 3.95 10.73 -10.81
C ILE A 193 4.84 11.81 -10.20
N VAL A 194 4.28 12.65 -9.34
CA VAL A 194 4.99 13.74 -8.66
C VAL A 194 6.15 13.18 -7.82
N MET A 195 5.89 12.17 -7.00
CA MET A 195 6.93 11.51 -6.20
C MET A 195 7.99 10.83 -7.06
N SER A 196 7.60 10.15 -8.14
CA SER A 196 8.55 9.48 -9.04
C SER A 196 9.50 10.48 -9.70
N VAL A 197 8.99 11.60 -10.24
CA VAL A 197 9.81 12.64 -10.89
C VAL A 197 10.73 13.31 -9.87
N LEU A 198 10.24 13.59 -8.67
CA LEU A 198 11.02 14.29 -7.66
C LEU A 198 12.09 13.40 -7.04
N SER A 199 11.81 12.12 -6.80
CA SER A 199 12.83 11.14 -6.41
C SER A 199 13.89 10.97 -7.50
N ALA A 200 13.48 10.93 -8.78
CA ALA A 200 14.43 10.84 -9.90
C ALA A 200 15.31 12.09 -10.06
N ALA A 201 14.79 13.28 -9.76
CA ALA A 201 15.55 14.52 -9.80
C ALA A 201 16.46 14.73 -8.58
N SER A 202 16.10 14.17 -7.42
CA SER A 202 16.76 14.50 -6.15
C SER A 202 17.77 13.45 -5.66
N CYS A 203 17.56 12.18 -6.04
CA CYS A 203 18.36 11.05 -5.57
C CYS A 203 19.29 10.53 -6.68
N SER A 204 20.55 10.25 -6.33
CA SER A 204 21.45 9.53 -7.24
C SER A 204 20.97 8.09 -7.45
N ARG A 205 21.24 7.53 -8.63
CA ARG A 205 20.82 6.17 -8.98
C ARG A 205 21.29 5.12 -7.98
N PHE A 206 22.55 5.24 -7.55
CA PHE A 206 23.16 4.33 -6.58
C PHE A 206 22.40 4.31 -5.26
N LEU A 207 21.97 5.49 -4.77
CA LEU A 207 21.16 5.62 -3.56
C LEU A 207 19.79 4.93 -3.69
N LEU A 208 19.14 5.04 -4.85
CA LEU A 208 17.83 4.42 -5.10
C LEU A 208 17.89 2.89 -5.18
N VAL A 209 19.00 2.33 -5.68
CA VAL A 209 19.19 0.88 -5.79
C VAL A 209 19.56 0.26 -4.44
N GLU A 210 20.42 0.93 -3.68
CA GLU A 210 21.08 0.32 -2.52
C GLU A 210 20.38 0.61 -1.18
N ASN A 211 19.33 1.45 -1.16
CA ASN A 211 18.60 1.80 0.05
C ASN A 211 17.08 1.93 -0.20
N TYR A 212 16.29 0.94 0.24
CA TYR A 212 14.82 0.99 0.19
C TYR A 212 14.18 1.99 1.16
N ALA A 213 14.87 2.32 2.24
CA ALA A 213 14.42 3.27 3.26
C ALA A 213 14.95 4.70 3.01
N TYR A 214 15.42 5.01 1.79
CA TYR A 214 15.99 6.32 1.47
C TYR A 214 15.05 7.48 1.83
N MET A 215 13.73 7.27 1.69
CA MET A 215 12.72 8.28 1.97
C MET A 215 12.62 8.66 3.46
N GLN A 216 13.00 7.74 4.37
CA GLN A 216 13.08 8.01 5.81
C GLN A 216 14.28 8.91 6.13
N SER A 217 15.42 8.68 5.49
CA SER A 217 16.67 9.42 5.73
C SER A 217 16.63 10.84 5.18
N ILE A 218 15.88 11.10 4.11
CA ILE A 218 15.71 12.45 3.54
C ILE A 218 14.57 13.25 4.21
N SER A 219 13.76 12.61 5.05
CA SER A 219 12.61 13.25 5.71
C SER A 219 13.05 14.34 6.67
N PHE A 220 12.24 15.41 6.80
CA PHE A 220 12.48 16.50 7.77
C PHE A 220 12.59 15.97 9.21
N TRP A 221 11.73 15.00 9.53
CA TRP A 221 11.74 14.32 10.81
C TRP A 221 11.62 12.81 10.57
N PRO A 222 12.73 12.04 10.66
CA PRO A 222 12.73 10.60 10.37
C PRO A 222 11.66 9.80 11.12
N PRO A 223 11.36 10.06 12.42
CA PRO A 223 10.27 9.41 13.13
C PRO A 223 8.89 9.62 12.50
N LEU A 224 8.62 10.80 11.93
CA LEU A 224 7.33 11.09 11.31
C LEU A 224 7.10 10.25 10.05
N ALA A 225 8.15 10.05 9.26
CA ALA A 225 8.09 9.17 8.10
C ALA A 225 7.82 7.72 8.52
N THR A 226 8.48 7.24 9.57
CA THR A 226 8.23 5.92 10.16
C THR A 226 6.79 5.77 10.64
N VAL A 227 6.29 6.72 11.43
CA VAL A 227 4.90 6.70 11.93
C VAL A 227 3.91 6.72 10.76
N GLY A 228 4.19 7.47 9.69
CA GLY A 228 3.37 7.48 8.48
C GLY A 228 3.33 6.11 7.79
N VAL A 229 4.46 5.44 7.62
CA VAL A 229 4.53 4.08 7.04
C VAL A 229 3.82 3.07 7.92
N LEU A 230 4.02 3.11 9.25
CA LEU A 230 3.34 2.22 10.20
C LEU A 230 1.81 2.44 10.20
N ALA A 231 1.36 3.69 10.20
CA ALA A 231 -0.06 4.02 10.15
C ALA A 231 -0.70 3.61 8.81
N ALA A 232 -0.02 3.84 7.68
CA ALA A 232 -0.52 3.49 6.36
C ALA A 232 -0.63 1.96 6.17
N THR A 233 0.41 1.21 6.55
CA THR A 233 0.42 -0.26 6.45
C THR A 233 -0.62 -0.90 7.38
N LEU A 234 -0.72 -0.42 8.63
CA LEU A 234 -1.72 -0.92 9.58
C LEU A 234 -3.15 -0.59 9.13
N SER A 235 -3.41 0.64 8.68
CA SER A 235 -4.73 1.06 8.20
C SER A 235 -5.16 0.28 6.94
N ALA A 236 -4.24 0.06 6.00
CA ALA A 236 -4.50 -0.73 4.79
C ALA A 236 -4.79 -2.20 5.13
N SER A 237 -4.04 -2.78 6.07
CA SER A 237 -4.30 -4.15 6.55
C SER A 237 -5.68 -4.30 7.18
N LEU A 238 -6.03 -3.42 8.12
CA LEU A 238 -7.34 -3.43 8.78
C LEU A 238 -8.49 -3.23 7.78
N GLY A 239 -8.32 -2.33 6.81
CA GLY A 239 -9.30 -2.10 5.74
C GLY A 239 -9.53 -3.35 4.89
N ASN A 240 -8.49 -4.11 4.57
CA ASN A 240 -8.61 -5.36 3.82
C ASN A 240 -9.26 -6.48 4.65
N LEU A 241 -8.98 -6.56 5.96
CA LEU A 241 -9.61 -7.54 6.86
C LEU A 241 -11.12 -7.28 7.02
N ILE A 242 -11.51 -6.02 7.26
CA ILE A 242 -12.93 -5.63 7.38
C ILE A 242 -13.66 -5.81 6.04
N GLY A 243 -13.02 -5.44 4.93
CA GLY A 243 -13.58 -5.66 3.60
C GLY A 243 -13.74 -7.14 3.27
N GLY A 244 -12.76 -7.96 3.63
CA GLY A 244 -12.78 -9.41 3.43
C GLY A 244 -13.89 -10.10 4.23
N SER A 245 -14.06 -9.74 5.52
CA SER A 245 -15.12 -10.34 6.35
C SER A 245 -16.52 -10.05 5.82
N ARG A 246 -16.79 -8.83 5.35
CA ARG A 246 -18.07 -8.46 4.73
C ARG A 246 -18.35 -9.20 3.43
N VAL A 247 -17.33 -9.38 2.59
CA VAL A 247 -17.46 -10.17 1.35
C VAL A 247 -17.77 -11.62 1.68
N LEU A 248 -17.10 -12.20 2.67
CA LEU A 248 -17.36 -13.57 3.12
C LEU A 248 -18.76 -13.74 3.70
N GLU A 249 -19.21 -12.77 4.51
CA GLU A 249 -20.56 -12.75 5.06
C GLU A 249 -21.62 -12.69 3.95
N ALA A 250 -21.43 -11.81 2.96
CA ALA A 250 -22.37 -11.70 1.84
C ALA A 250 -22.39 -12.96 0.96
N LEU A 251 -21.24 -13.62 0.76
CA LEU A 251 -21.15 -14.91 0.08
C LEU A 251 -21.88 -16.02 0.84
N ALA A 252 -21.80 -16.02 2.19
CA ALA A 252 -22.44 -17.03 3.03
C ALA A 252 -23.97 -16.87 3.05
N VAL A 253 -24.48 -15.63 3.00
CA VAL A 253 -25.92 -15.33 2.97
C VAL A 253 -26.56 -15.69 1.63
N ASP A 254 -25.86 -15.50 0.51
CA ASP A 254 -26.41 -15.76 -0.83
C ASP A 254 -26.52 -17.27 -1.20
N GLU A 255 -26.25 -18.19 -0.26
CA GLU A 255 -26.36 -19.66 -0.40
C GLU A 255 -25.78 -20.25 -1.71
N ILE A 256 -24.83 -19.57 -2.35
CA ILE A 256 -24.26 -19.92 -3.67
C ILE A 256 -23.56 -21.29 -3.66
N PHE A 257 -23.13 -21.75 -2.48
CA PHE A 257 -22.52 -23.08 -2.27
C PHE A 257 -23.52 -24.06 -1.66
N VAL A 258 -24.65 -24.31 -2.33
CA VAL A 258 -25.58 -25.38 -1.94
C VAL A 258 -24.87 -26.75 -1.95
N GLU A 259 -23.90 -26.95 -2.86
CA GLU A 259 -23.19 -28.24 -3.04
C GLU A 259 -22.21 -28.61 -1.90
N LEU A 260 -21.67 -27.62 -1.17
CA LEU A 260 -20.79 -27.89 -0.01
C LEU A 260 -21.58 -28.15 1.28
N ARG A 261 -22.89 -27.90 1.25
CA ARG A 261 -23.82 -28.12 2.35
C ARG A 261 -24.39 -29.53 2.23
N GLY A 262 -23.62 -30.51 2.71
CA GLY A 262 -24.24 -31.74 3.20
C GLY A 262 -25.31 -31.38 4.23
N GLY A 263 -26.57 -31.53 3.83
CA GLY A 263 -27.83 -31.34 4.58
C GLY A 263 -27.75 -30.68 5.96
N GLY A 264 -28.14 -29.40 6.06
CA GLY A 264 -28.39 -28.76 7.36
C GLY A 264 -28.72 -27.28 7.26
N SER A 265 -30.01 -26.96 7.26
CA SER A 265 -30.52 -25.59 7.40
C SER A 265 -30.08 -25.00 8.74
N LEU A 266 -29.20 -24.01 8.68
CA LEU A 266 -28.80 -23.16 9.80
C LEU A 266 -29.36 -21.78 9.51
N LYS A 267 -30.43 -21.49 10.23
CA LYS A 267 -31.10 -20.20 10.27
C LYS A 267 -30.15 -19.16 10.84
N SER A 268 -30.21 -17.96 10.26
CA SER A 268 -29.52 -16.68 10.48
C SER A 268 -28.92 -16.31 11.85
N ASP A 269 -29.14 -17.05 12.94
CA ASP A 269 -28.75 -16.64 14.30
C ASP A 269 -27.37 -17.18 14.73
N GLY A 270 -26.77 -18.09 13.96
CA GLY A 270 -25.49 -18.74 14.33
C GLY A 270 -24.20 -18.01 13.95
N ILE A 271 -24.26 -17.02 13.05
CA ILE A 271 -23.05 -16.39 12.47
C ILE A 271 -22.50 -15.28 13.39
N HIS A 272 -23.36 -14.62 14.17
CA HIS A 272 -22.93 -13.64 15.17
C HIS A 272 -22.06 -14.24 16.28
N GLY A 273 -22.14 -15.56 16.54
CA GLY A 273 -21.34 -16.23 17.56
C GLY A 273 -19.89 -16.50 17.18
N LEU A 274 -19.56 -16.52 15.88
CA LEU A 274 -18.20 -16.84 15.38
C LEU A 274 -17.35 -15.61 15.05
N LEU A 275 -17.96 -14.42 14.96
CA LEU A 275 -17.27 -13.15 14.69
C LEU A 275 -17.01 -12.32 15.97
N MET A 276 -17.50 -12.77 17.14
CA MET A 276 -17.30 -12.10 18.43
C MET A 276 -16.54 -12.96 19.47
N SER A 277 -15.93 -14.07 19.08
CA SER A 277 -15.00 -14.84 19.93
C SER A 277 -13.55 -14.68 19.48
#